data_AF-A0A8S0YXB3-F1
#
_entry.id   AF-A0A8S0YXB3-F1
#
_cell.length_a   1.000
_cell.length_b   1.000
_cell.length_c   1.000
_cell.angle_alpha   90.00
_cell.angle_beta   90.00
_cell.angle_gamma   90.00
#
_symmetry.space_group_name_H-M   'P 1'
#
loop_
_entity.id
_entity.type
_entity.pdbx_description
1 polymer ?
#
loop_
_entity_poly.entity_id
_entity_poly.type
_entity_poly.pdbx_seq_one_letter_code
_entity_poly.pdbx_strand_id
1 'polypeptide(L)'
;MSGIKQVRNKKVLPDLRKEGYLTKEILLSTKEKHGVSTGSRLFSHHTLASVRRLSFYHPFFLPEDSLDLVLAATYNQSTEKFADREDLYLQPETIGCDTWRRLRNTYDKHPPVVIPSGHPMKRGGIREHRSPFSVKLMNSGVHSSQTNPGYSRQPAGGAIFFY
;
A
#
# COMPACT_ATOMS: atom_id res chain seq x y z
N MET A 1 1.40 -14.98 0.70
CA MET A 1 1.74 -13.56 0.94
C MET A 1 1.15 -12.74 -0.20
N SER A 2 0.26 -11.77 0.07
CA SER A 2 -0.28 -10.95 -1.01
C SER A 2 0.78 -9.93 -1.45
N GLY A 3 1.40 -10.15 -2.60
CA GLY A 3 2.34 -9.19 -3.21
C GLY A 3 1.64 -7.91 -3.71
N ILE A 4 2.44 -6.96 -4.18
CA ILE A 4 1.97 -5.74 -4.85
C ILE A 4 1.19 -6.15 -6.11
N LYS A 5 -0.02 -5.61 -6.29
CA LYS A 5 -0.86 -5.89 -7.46
C LYS A 5 -1.06 -4.63 -8.29
N GLN A 6 -0.80 -4.72 -9.59
CA GLN A 6 -1.14 -3.65 -10.53
C GLN A 6 -2.65 -3.67 -10.82
N VAL A 7 -3.32 -2.56 -10.55
CA VAL A 7 -4.78 -2.41 -10.76
C VAL A 7 -5.04 -1.27 -11.72
N ARG A 8 -6.03 -1.41 -12.61
CA ARG A 8 -6.45 -0.34 -13.53
C ARG A 8 -6.84 0.91 -12.75
N ASN A 9 -6.27 2.03 -13.15
CA ASN A 9 -6.58 3.31 -12.53
C ASN A 9 -7.91 3.87 -13.03
N LYS A 10 -8.82 4.16 -12.10
CA LYS A 10 -10.13 4.76 -12.36
C LYS A 10 -10.15 6.28 -12.11
N LYS A 11 -9.06 6.86 -11.59
CA LYS A 11 -8.93 8.29 -11.35
C LYS A 11 -8.81 9.06 -12.67
N VAL A 12 -9.05 10.36 -12.58
CA VAL A 12 -8.91 11.33 -13.67
C VAL A 12 -7.44 11.52 -14.08
N LEU A 13 -6.54 11.52 -13.10
CA LEU A 13 -5.09 11.59 -13.33
C LEU A 13 -4.47 10.20 -13.33
N PRO A 14 -3.52 9.94 -14.25
CA PRO A 14 -2.69 8.75 -14.19
C PRO A 14 -1.76 8.81 -12.97
N ASP A 15 -1.36 7.65 -12.49
CA ASP A 15 -0.35 7.56 -11.44
C ASP A 15 1.03 7.41 -12.10
N LEU A 16 1.89 8.41 -11.88
CA LEU A 16 3.24 8.50 -12.46
C LEU A 16 4.32 8.59 -11.37
N ARG A 17 3.98 8.29 -10.11
CA ARG A 17 4.91 8.39 -8.97
C ARG A 17 6.17 7.53 -9.10
N LYS A 18 6.11 6.44 -9.88
CA LYS A 18 7.27 5.58 -10.19
C LYS A 18 8.19 6.20 -11.25
N GLU A 19 7.65 7.02 -12.15
CA GLU A 19 8.37 7.52 -13.31
C GLU A 19 8.98 8.89 -13.09
N GLY A 20 8.40 9.72 -12.23
CA GLY A 20 8.82 11.10 -12.04
C GLY A 20 7.95 11.87 -11.07
N TYR A 21 8.14 13.19 -11.06
CA TYR A 21 7.37 14.10 -10.23
C TYR A 21 6.84 15.30 -11.02
N LEU A 22 5.79 15.92 -10.49
CA LEU A 22 5.19 17.13 -11.03
C LEU A 22 5.61 18.31 -10.14
N THR A 23 6.18 19.35 -10.74
CA THR A 23 6.55 20.59 -10.02
C THR A 23 5.33 21.44 -9.70
N LYS A 24 4.26 21.32 -10.49
CA LYS A 24 3.01 22.05 -10.34
C LYS A 24 1.83 21.08 -10.32
N GLU A 25 0.78 21.44 -9.60
CA GLU A 25 -0.46 20.67 -9.63
C GLU A 25 -1.18 20.84 -10.96
N ILE A 26 -1.79 19.76 -11.43
CA ILE A 26 -2.60 19.76 -12.65
C ILE A 26 -4.01 20.23 -12.27
N LEU A 27 -4.43 21.37 -12.81
CA LEU A 27 -5.78 21.87 -12.65
C LEU A 27 -6.76 20.99 -13.43
N LEU A 28 -7.64 20.30 -12.71
CA LEU A 28 -8.65 19.45 -13.30
C LEU A 28 -9.97 20.20 -13.44
N SER A 29 -10.57 20.12 -14.62
CA SER A 29 -11.92 20.64 -14.87
C SER A 29 -13.00 19.80 -14.17
N THR A 30 -12.75 18.51 -13.94
CA THR A 30 -13.75 17.59 -13.39
C THR A 30 -13.14 16.61 -12.38
N LYS A 31 -13.97 16.18 -11.41
CA LYS A 31 -13.57 15.20 -10.38
C LYS A 31 -13.81 13.76 -10.82
N GLU A 32 -14.73 13.53 -11.74
CA GLU A 32 -15.18 12.19 -12.15
C GLU A 32 -14.84 11.88 -13.60
N LYS A 33 -14.36 10.64 -13.84
CA LYS A 33 -13.92 10.18 -15.16
C LYS A 33 -15.04 9.99 -16.20
N HIS A 34 -16.26 9.75 -15.74
CA HIS A 34 -17.39 9.41 -16.60
C HIS A 34 -18.57 10.39 -16.50
N GLY A 35 -18.44 11.43 -15.67
CA GLY A 35 -19.49 12.45 -15.49
C GLY A 35 -19.58 13.47 -16.62
N VAL A 36 -18.71 13.39 -17.63
CA VAL A 36 -18.63 14.36 -18.73
C VAL A 36 -19.01 13.71 -20.07
N SER A 37 -19.62 14.52 -20.95
CA SER A 37 -19.94 14.16 -22.33
C SER A 37 -18.73 13.56 -23.05
N THR A 38 -18.95 12.55 -23.88
CA THR A 38 -17.88 11.78 -24.54
C THR A 38 -16.87 12.67 -25.27
N GLY A 39 -17.33 13.75 -25.92
CA GLY A 39 -16.47 14.68 -26.65
C GLY A 39 -15.52 15.50 -25.77
N SER A 40 -15.91 15.80 -24.52
CA SER A 40 -15.09 16.60 -23.60
C SER A 40 -14.21 15.75 -22.68
N ARG A 41 -14.25 14.41 -22.78
CA ARG A 41 -13.47 13.50 -21.91
C ARG A 41 -11.97 13.62 -22.11
N LEU A 42 -11.50 13.82 -23.34
CA LEU A 42 -10.06 14.00 -23.63
C LEU A 42 -9.50 15.28 -23.02
N PHE A 43 -10.32 16.33 -22.94
CA PHE A 43 -9.96 17.58 -22.29
C PHE A 43 -10.05 17.49 -20.77
N SER A 44 -11.05 16.76 -20.26
CA SER A 44 -11.36 16.70 -18.82
C SER A 44 -10.44 15.76 -18.05
N HIS A 45 -9.78 14.80 -18.72
CA HIS A 45 -8.92 13.80 -18.11
C HIS A 45 -7.59 13.67 -18.83
N HIS A 46 -6.53 13.45 -18.06
CA HIS A 46 -5.20 13.25 -18.63
C HIS A 46 -4.91 11.76 -18.87
N THR A 47 -4.29 11.47 -20.01
CA THR A 47 -3.66 10.18 -20.30
C THR A 47 -2.21 10.18 -19.84
N LEU A 48 -1.59 9.00 -19.71
CA LEU A 48 -0.15 8.87 -19.42
C LEU A 48 0.69 9.70 -20.40
N ALA A 49 0.40 9.59 -21.70
CA ALA A 49 1.11 10.33 -22.74
C ALA A 49 0.93 11.85 -22.58
N SER A 50 -0.27 12.32 -22.23
CA SER A 50 -0.49 13.75 -22.03
C SER A 50 0.28 14.31 -20.83
N VAL A 51 0.32 13.60 -19.70
CA VAL A 51 1.05 14.07 -18.51
C VAL A 51 2.56 14.06 -18.74
N ARG A 52 3.08 13.04 -19.43
CA ARG A 52 4.51 12.95 -19.79
C ARG A 52 4.99 14.10 -20.69
N ARG A 53 4.09 14.76 -21.41
CA ARG A 53 4.39 15.90 -22.28
C ARG A 53 4.23 17.26 -21.59
N LEU A 54 3.79 17.28 -20.33
CA LEU A 54 3.66 18.54 -19.60
C LEU A 54 5.04 19.10 -19.28
N SER A 55 5.20 20.42 -19.43
CA SER A 55 6.47 21.12 -19.18
C SER A 55 6.96 21.06 -17.74
N PHE A 56 6.05 20.78 -16.79
CA PHE A 56 6.35 20.70 -15.36
C PHE A 56 6.40 19.26 -14.85
N TYR A 57 6.39 18.27 -15.75
CA TYR A 57 6.64 16.87 -15.43
C TYR A 57 8.12 16.54 -15.65
N HIS A 58 8.77 16.02 -14.62
CA HIS A 58 10.19 15.67 -14.65
C HIS A 58 10.35 14.17 -14.39
N PRO A 59 10.73 13.37 -15.41
CA PRO A 59 10.99 11.95 -15.23
C PRO A 59 12.29 11.73 -14.42
N PHE A 60 12.34 10.66 -13.64
CA PHE A 60 13.55 10.23 -12.92
C PHE A 60 14.59 9.61 -13.84
N PHE A 61 14.11 8.85 -14.83
CA PHE A 61 14.92 8.19 -15.84
C PHE A 61 14.32 8.49 -17.20
N LEU A 62 15.16 8.95 -18.14
CA LEU A 62 14.78 9.16 -19.52
C LEU A 62 15.96 8.73 -20.40
N PRO A 63 15.78 7.80 -21.34
CA PRO A 63 16.81 7.46 -22.32
C PRO A 63 17.17 8.71 -23.13
N GLU A 64 18.45 9.05 -23.23
CA GLU A 64 18.92 10.23 -23.95
C GLU A 64 19.08 9.95 -25.44
N ASP A 65 19.53 8.73 -25.77
CA ASP A 65 19.80 8.33 -27.15
C ASP A 65 19.24 6.93 -27.50
N SER A 66 19.52 6.48 -28.72
CA SER A 66 19.11 5.16 -29.19
C SER A 66 19.92 4.02 -28.57
N LEU A 67 21.13 4.28 -28.07
CA LEU A 67 21.96 3.28 -27.42
C LEU A 67 21.38 2.94 -26.05
N ASP A 68 20.93 3.93 -25.28
CA ASP A 68 20.25 3.73 -23.99
C ASP A 68 19.01 2.84 -24.11
N LEU A 69 18.24 3.00 -25.19
CA LEU A 69 17.07 2.16 -25.48
C LEU A 69 17.46 0.70 -25.73
N VAL A 70 18.59 0.46 -26.41
CA VAL A 70 19.10 -0.89 -26.68
C VAL A 70 19.70 -1.50 -25.41
N LEU A 71 20.43 -0.71 -24.61
CA LEU A 71 21.00 -1.17 -23.34
C LEU A 71 19.93 -1.47 -22.29
N ALA A 72 18.77 -0.82 -22.36
CA ALA A 72 17.62 -1.10 -21.51
C ALA A 72 16.77 -2.30 -21.96
N ALA A 73 17.03 -2.84 -23.16
CA ALA A 73 16.30 -3.99 -23.69
C ALA A 73 16.59 -5.28 -22.89
N THR A 74 15.77 -6.30 -23.11
CA THR A 74 15.93 -7.61 -22.45
C THR A 74 17.05 -8.46 -23.04
N TYR A 75 17.52 -8.12 -24.25
CA TYR A 75 18.50 -8.88 -25.01
C TYR A 75 19.83 -9.03 -24.27
N ASN A 76 20.33 -10.25 -24.17
CA ASN A 76 21.66 -10.54 -23.65
C ASN A 76 22.53 -11.36 -24.61
N GLN A 77 23.52 -10.69 -25.20
CA GLN A 77 24.50 -11.25 -26.15
C GLN A 77 25.28 -12.47 -25.62
N SER A 78 25.43 -12.61 -24.30
CA SER A 78 26.20 -13.71 -23.69
C SER A 78 25.40 -15.01 -23.59
N THR A 79 24.08 -14.92 -23.50
CA THR A 79 23.19 -16.06 -23.25
C THR A 79 22.34 -16.43 -24.46
N GLU A 80 21.95 -15.45 -25.26
CA GLU A 80 21.06 -15.65 -26.40
C GLU A 80 21.84 -16.05 -27.65
N LYS A 81 21.31 -17.02 -28.39
CA LYS A 81 21.85 -17.48 -29.69
C LYS A 81 20.74 -17.37 -30.71
N PHE A 82 20.99 -16.69 -31.82
CA PHE A 82 20.02 -16.42 -32.89
C PHE A 82 18.83 -15.54 -32.45
N ALA A 83 19.10 -14.44 -31.76
CA ALA A 83 18.06 -13.46 -31.47
C ALA A 83 17.59 -12.76 -32.75
N ASP A 84 16.31 -12.47 -32.80
CA ASP A 84 15.71 -11.69 -33.87
C ASP A 84 16.03 -10.20 -33.69
N ARG A 85 15.83 -9.41 -34.75
CA ARG A 85 16.13 -7.98 -34.71
C ARG A 85 15.25 -7.25 -33.69
N GLU A 86 14.04 -7.75 -33.47
CA GLU A 86 13.04 -7.21 -32.55
C GLU A 86 13.48 -7.36 -31.08
N ASP A 87 14.18 -8.46 -30.75
CA ASP A 87 14.63 -8.76 -29.38
C ASP A 87 15.60 -7.69 -28.86
N LEU A 88 16.39 -7.11 -29.76
CA LEU A 88 17.34 -6.02 -29.46
C LEU A 88 16.65 -4.75 -28.92
N TYR A 89 15.35 -4.57 -29.22
CA TYR A 89 14.57 -3.41 -28.78
C TYR A 89 13.49 -3.78 -27.76
N LEU A 90 13.33 -5.07 -27.45
CA LEU A 90 12.27 -5.54 -26.57
C LEU A 90 12.53 -5.06 -25.15
N GLN A 91 11.68 -4.16 -24.66
CA GLN A 91 11.83 -3.57 -23.34
C GLN A 91 11.24 -4.50 -22.26
N PRO A 92 11.86 -4.60 -21.07
CA PRO A 92 11.41 -5.43 -19.96
C PRO A 92 9.94 -5.18 -19.55
N GLU A 93 9.47 -3.94 -19.55
CA GLU A 93 8.06 -3.64 -19.26
C GLU A 93 7.07 -4.27 -20.26
N THR A 94 7.49 -4.56 -21.48
CA THR A 94 6.65 -5.13 -22.54
C THR A 94 6.32 -6.59 -22.27
N ILE A 95 7.28 -7.31 -21.68
CA ILE A 95 7.11 -8.71 -21.25
C ILE A 95 6.53 -8.84 -19.83
N GLY A 96 6.22 -7.71 -19.19
CA GLY A 96 5.57 -7.67 -17.87
C GLY A 96 6.52 -7.64 -16.68
N CYS A 97 7.82 -7.39 -16.89
CA CYS A 97 8.73 -7.08 -15.80
C CYS A 97 8.36 -5.72 -15.18
N ASP A 98 8.45 -5.61 -13.85
CA ASP A 98 8.21 -4.34 -13.16
C ASP A 98 9.44 -3.45 -13.33
N THR A 99 9.29 -2.37 -14.08
CA THR A 99 10.32 -1.34 -14.26
C THR A 99 9.81 0.01 -13.75
N TRP A 100 10.64 1.05 -13.89
CA TRP A 100 10.24 2.41 -13.55
C TRP A 100 9.11 2.91 -14.46
N ARG A 101 9.03 2.44 -15.71
CA ARG A 101 8.10 2.92 -16.74
C ARG A 101 6.80 2.12 -16.77
N ARG A 102 5.66 2.81 -16.77
CA ARG A 102 4.33 2.20 -16.89
C ARG A 102 3.80 2.27 -18.32
N LEU A 103 3.50 1.12 -18.91
CA LEU A 103 2.89 1.07 -20.25
C LEU A 103 1.38 1.35 -20.23
N ARG A 104 0.70 0.99 -19.14
CA ARG A 104 -0.76 1.09 -19.00
C ARG A 104 -1.12 1.99 -17.83
N ASN A 105 -2.29 2.62 -17.89
CA ASN A 105 -2.81 3.46 -16.80
C ASN A 105 -3.28 2.57 -15.63
N THR A 106 -2.31 2.06 -14.88
CA THR A 106 -2.44 1.24 -13.68
C THR A 106 -1.74 1.94 -12.51
N TYR A 107 -2.06 1.50 -11.30
CA TYR A 107 -1.33 1.89 -10.09
C TYR A 107 -1.05 0.65 -9.25
N ASP A 108 -0.01 0.74 -8.43
CA ASP A 108 0.41 -0.33 -7.54
C ASP A 108 -0.45 -0.31 -6.27
N LYS A 109 -1.22 -1.38 -6.07
CA LYS A 109 -1.98 -1.60 -4.85
C LYS A 109 -1.13 -2.43 -3.90
N HIS A 110 -0.60 -1.77 -2.88
CA HIS A 110 0.09 -2.43 -1.77
C HIS A 110 -0.90 -3.28 -0.95
N PRO A 111 -0.44 -4.43 -0.42
CA PRO A 111 -1.26 -5.18 0.52
C PRO A 111 -1.59 -4.31 1.74
N PRO A 112 -2.76 -4.51 2.38
CA PRO A 112 -3.06 -3.82 3.61
C PRO A 112 -1.98 -4.16 4.64
N VAL A 113 -1.42 -3.13 5.29
CA VAL A 113 -0.52 -3.34 6.42
C VAL A 113 -1.32 -4.06 7.49
N VAL A 114 -0.90 -5.27 7.83
CA VAL A 114 -1.48 -6.00 8.95
C VAL A 114 -1.00 -5.28 10.20
N ILE A 115 -1.85 -4.38 10.72
CA ILE A 115 -1.62 -3.76 12.02
C ILE A 115 -1.93 -4.86 13.04
N PRO A 116 -0.94 -5.38 13.79
CA PRO A 116 -1.22 -6.36 14.83
C PRO A 116 -2.16 -5.70 15.83
N SER A 117 -3.39 -6.20 15.90
CA SER A 117 -4.40 -5.71 16.83
C SER A 117 -4.08 -6.29 18.20
N GLY A 118 -3.17 -5.64 18.93
CA GLY A 118 -2.88 -5.96 20.32
C GLY A 118 -1.47 -5.58 20.77
N HIS A 119 -1.38 -4.97 21.95
CA HIS A 119 -0.21 -5.19 22.80
C HIS A 119 -0.16 -6.68 23.18
N PRO A 120 1.02 -7.27 23.41
CA PRO A 120 1.09 -8.65 23.88
C PRO A 120 0.24 -8.79 25.15
N MET A 121 -0.79 -9.63 25.10
CA MET A 121 -1.64 -9.92 26.26
C MET A 121 -0.76 -10.55 27.35
N LYS A 122 -0.33 -9.75 28.32
CA LYS A 122 0.37 -10.23 29.51
C LYS A 122 -0.69 -10.78 30.46
N ARG A 123 -0.89 -12.10 30.45
CA ARG A 123 -1.74 -12.77 31.43
C ARG A 123 -1.03 -12.74 32.80
N GLY A 124 -1.33 -11.73 33.59
CA GLY A 124 -0.91 -11.65 34.99
C GLY A 124 -1.71 -12.62 35.86
N GLY A 125 -1.07 -13.21 36.86
CA GLY A 125 -1.68 -14.17 37.77
C GLY A 125 -0.64 -14.92 38.60
N ILE A 126 -1.09 -15.57 39.66
CA ILE A 126 -0.25 -16.43 40.49
C ILE A 126 0.05 -17.72 39.72
N ARG A 127 1.33 -18.01 39.46
CA ARG A 127 1.77 -19.22 38.75
C ARG A 127 1.72 -20.48 39.61
N GLU A 128 1.83 -20.30 40.92
CA GLU A 128 1.88 -21.39 41.89
C GLU A 128 1.28 -20.96 43.23
N HIS A 129 0.47 -21.83 43.84
CA HIS A 129 -0.08 -21.60 45.16
C HIS A 129 0.81 -22.29 46.21
N ARG A 130 1.81 -21.56 46.72
CA ARG A 130 2.83 -22.12 47.64
C ARG A 130 2.27 -22.63 48.97
N SER A 131 1.07 -22.18 49.37
CA SER A 131 0.44 -22.59 50.61
C SER A 131 -1.08 -22.44 50.50
N PRO A 132 -1.88 -23.42 50.98
CA PRO A 132 -3.34 -23.33 51.06
C PRO A 132 -3.85 -22.06 51.76
N PHE A 133 -3.04 -21.48 52.64
CA PHE A 133 -3.38 -20.33 53.48
C PHE A 133 -2.94 -18.98 52.87
N SER A 134 -2.22 -18.99 51.75
CA SER A 134 -1.70 -17.78 51.11
C SER A 134 -2.67 -17.25 50.04
N VAL A 135 -3.89 -16.92 50.45
CA VAL A 135 -4.91 -16.36 49.56
C VAL A 135 -4.65 -14.86 49.39
N LYS A 136 -4.09 -14.45 48.24
CA LYS A 136 -4.02 -13.02 47.88
C LYS A 136 -5.40 -12.56 47.43
N LEU A 137 -6.21 -12.11 48.38
CA LEU A 137 -7.50 -11.48 48.11
C LEU A 137 -7.28 -10.11 47.45
N MET A 138 -8.20 -9.72 46.57
CA MET A 138 -8.11 -8.44 45.84
C MET A 138 -8.15 -7.22 46.78
N ASN A 139 -8.73 -7.40 47.97
CA ASN A 139 -8.86 -6.37 48.99
C ASN A 139 -8.17 -6.86 50.28
N SER A 140 -7.18 -6.12 50.79
CA SER A 140 -6.55 -6.38 52.08
C SER A 140 -7.36 -5.69 53.19
N GLY A 141 -8.36 -6.38 53.74
CA GLY A 141 -9.21 -5.82 54.82
C GLY A 141 -10.07 -6.87 55.50
N VAL A 142 -10.53 -6.57 56.72
CA VAL A 142 -11.44 -7.43 57.51
C VAL A 142 -12.74 -7.63 56.73
N HIS A 143 -13.18 -8.89 56.61
CA HIS A 143 -14.45 -9.23 55.97
C HIS A 143 -15.64 -8.67 56.78
N SER A 144 -16.00 -7.42 56.56
CA SER A 144 -17.35 -6.96 56.86
C SER A 144 -18.26 -7.48 55.75
N SER A 145 -19.39 -8.08 56.12
CA SER A 145 -20.43 -8.62 55.23
C SER A 145 -21.20 -7.54 54.45
N GLN A 146 -20.55 -6.41 54.17
CA GLN A 146 -21.17 -5.19 53.62
C GLN A 146 -20.46 -4.66 52.37
N THR A 147 -19.86 -5.53 51.55
CA THR A 147 -19.41 -5.14 50.21
C THR A 147 -19.82 -6.17 49.16
N ASN A 148 -21.12 -6.42 49.00
CA ASN A 148 -21.75 -6.52 47.68
C ASN A 148 -23.29 -6.60 47.78
N PRO A 149 -24.04 -5.48 47.86
CA PRO A 149 -25.50 -5.53 47.74
C PRO A 149 -25.96 -5.58 46.28
N GLY A 150 -25.23 -6.25 45.39
CA GLY A 150 -25.61 -6.28 43.99
C GLY A 150 -24.56 -6.86 43.07
N TYR A 151 -24.89 -8.05 42.56
CA TYR A 151 -24.32 -8.64 41.36
C TYR A 151 -24.15 -7.59 40.24
N SER A 152 -22.94 -7.05 40.06
CA SER A 152 -22.63 -6.16 38.94
C SER A 152 -22.48 -6.99 37.67
N ARG A 153 -23.53 -6.99 36.84
CA ARG A 153 -23.53 -7.60 35.49
C ARG A 153 -22.75 -6.72 34.52
N GLN A 154 -21.46 -6.52 34.73
CA GLN A 154 -20.59 -6.02 33.67
C GLN A 154 -20.22 -7.21 32.78
N PRO A 155 -20.50 -7.18 31.46
CA PRO A 155 -20.23 -8.31 30.56
C PRO A 155 -18.73 -8.63 30.44
N ALA A 156 -17.87 -7.65 30.72
CA ALA A 156 -16.45 -7.84 30.92
C ALA A 156 -16.18 -7.82 32.44
N GLY A 157 -16.20 -9.00 33.07
CA GLY A 157 -16.00 -9.15 34.53
C GLY A 157 -14.87 -8.25 35.02
N GLY A 158 -15.19 -7.39 35.99
CA GLY A 158 -14.50 -6.14 36.37
C GLY A 158 -13.01 -6.19 36.70
N ALA A 159 -12.19 -6.64 35.75
CA ALA A 159 -10.73 -6.75 35.80
C ALA A 159 -10.07 -5.86 34.73
N ILE A 160 -10.71 -4.76 34.34
CA ILE A 160 -10.12 -3.76 33.44
C ILE A 160 -9.83 -2.52 34.28
N PHE A 161 -8.57 -2.38 34.70
CA PHE A 161 -8.04 -1.13 35.22
C PHE A 161 -7.21 -0.49 34.10
N PHE A 162 -7.60 0.71 33.66
CA PHE A 162 -6.75 1.54 32.82
C PHE A 162 -5.69 2.17 33.71
N TYR A 163 -4.42 1.84 33.44
CA TYR A 163 -3.25 2.57 33.93
C TYR A 163 -2.59 3.25 32.73
#